data_AF-A0A6B2FZ74-F1
#
_entry.id   AF-A0A6B2FZ74-F1
#
_cell.length_a   1.000
_cell.length_b   1.000
_cell.length_c   1.000
_cell.angle_alpha   90.00
_cell.angle_beta   90.00
_cell.angle_gamma   90.00
#
_symmetry.space_group_name_H-M   'P 1'
#
loop_
_entity.id
_entity.type
_entity.pdbx_description
1 polymer ?
#
loop_
_entity_poly.entity_id
_entity_poly.type
_entity_poly.pdbx_seq_one_letter_code
_entity_poly.pdbx_strand_id
1 'polypeptide(L)'
;MEGIKKGEVIVDDSNPNVTQLTFSSQKIIRILFNGDPVQSISFQIPETIMSIKTSTIVVAILELNMFSRNRYDGGVYLLPKKLDEYIAMIHLKIFSASITKLKDEQIEFLGISKEGPFKSQHYRY
;
A
#
# COMPACT_ATOMS: atom_id res chain seq x y z
N MET A 1 12.07 -28.03 -11.65
CA MET A 1 12.78 -27.58 -10.44
C MET A 1 12.63 -28.69 -9.41
N GLU A 2 13.66 -29.51 -9.24
CA GLU A 2 13.66 -30.54 -8.19
C GLU A 2 13.64 -29.84 -6.83
N GLY A 3 12.59 -30.08 -6.05
CA GLY A 3 12.51 -29.64 -4.66
C GLY A 3 13.64 -30.28 -3.86
N ILE A 4 14.18 -29.51 -2.91
CA ILE A 4 15.23 -29.97 -1.99
C ILE A 4 14.69 -31.22 -1.26
N LYS A 5 15.33 -32.37 -1.49
CA LYS A 5 14.98 -33.61 -0.79
C LYS A 5 15.28 -33.44 0.70
N LYS A 6 14.25 -33.66 1.52
CA LYS A 6 14.30 -33.62 2.98
C LYS A 6 15.21 -34.78 3.45
N GLY A 7 16.50 -34.52 3.62
CA GLY A 7 17.50 -35.54 3.97
C GLY A 7 18.98 -35.12 3.97
N GLU A 8 19.34 -34.01 3.31
CA GLU A 8 20.76 -33.55 3.21
C GLU A 8 21.04 -32.20 3.88
N VAL A 9 20.11 -31.71 4.72
CA VAL A 9 20.19 -30.35 5.27
C VAL A 9 20.08 -30.39 6.79
N ILE A 10 21.10 -29.85 7.46
CA ILE A 10 21.06 -29.58 8.90
C ILE A 10 20.37 -28.23 9.10
N VAL A 11 19.26 -28.24 9.83
CA VAL A 11 18.48 -27.04 10.17
C VAL A 11 18.86 -26.62 11.59
N ASP A 12 19.29 -25.37 11.74
CA ASP A 12 19.54 -24.73 13.02
C ASP A 12 18.57 -23.55 13.18
N ASP A 13 17.63 -23.70 14.12
CA ASP A 13 16.59 -22.73 14.48
C ASP A 13 16.86 -22.07 15.84
N SER A 14 18.12 -22.04 16.29
CA SER A 14 18.52 -21.42 17.56
C SER A 14 18.18 -19.92 17.66
N ASN A 15 18.06 -19.23 16.52
CA ASN A 15 17.63 -17.84 16.46
C ASN A 15 16.19 -17.74 15.94
N PRO A 16 15.25 -17.13 16.69
CA PRO A 16 13.85 -17.02 16.27
C PRO A 16 13.64 -16.22 14.98
N ASN A 17 14.61 -15.36 14.61
CA ASN A 17 14.53 -14.50 13.44
C ASN A 17 15.28 -15.07 12.23
N VAL A 18 16.09 -16.12 12.42
CA VAL A 18 16.98 -16.64 11.38
C VAL A 18 17.08 -18.16 11.49
N THR A 19 16.56 -18.85 10.48
CA THR A 19 16.76 -20.29 10.28
C THR A 19 17.97 -20.51 9.40
N GLN A 20 18.94 -21.27 9.89
CA GLN A 20 20.14 -21.63 9.14
C GLN A 20 20.02 -23.04 8.56
N LEU A 21 20.17 -23.15 7.25
CA LEU A 21 20.20 -24.40 6.49
C LEU A 21 21.64 -24.69 6.04
N THR A 22 22.22 -25.77 6.53
CA THR A 22 23.56 -26.22 6.13
C THR A 22 23.44 -27.46 5.24
N PHE A 23 23.96 -27.37 4.02
CA PHE A 23 23.90 -28.45 3.03
C PHE A 23 25.12 -29.38 3.14
N SER A 24 24.95 -30.62 2.66
CA SER A 24 26.03 -31.61 2.44
C SER A 24 27.25 -31.04 1.69
N SER A 25 27.04 -30.05 0.83
CA SER A 25 28.07 -29.31 0.08
C SER A 25 28.83 -28.23 0.86
N GLN A 26 28.69 -28.16 2.18
CA GLN A 26 29.23 -27.10 3.08
C GLN A 26 28.68 -25.69 2.84
N LYS A 27 27.73 -25.51 1.91
CA LYS A 27 27.04 -24.22 1.72
C LYS A 27 26.03 -23.98 2.83
N ILE A 28 25.89 -22.71 3.25
CA ILE A 28 24.94 -22.28 4.28
C ILE A 28 23.95 -21.28 3.65
N ILE A 29 22.66 -21.54 3.79
CA ILE A 29 21.59 -20.58 3.48
C ILE A 29 20.99 -20.11 4.81
N ARG A 30 20.78 -18.80 4.95
CA ARG A 30 20.06 -18.23 6.09
C ARG A 30 18.72 -17.70 5.61
N ILE A 31 17.65 -18.29 6.12
CA ILE A 31 16.29 -17.86 5.88
C ILE A 31 15.93 -16.90 7.01
N LEU A 32 15.63 -15.66 6.64
CA LEU A 32 15.10 -14.68 7.57
C LEU A 32 13.62 -14.97 7.81
N PHE A 33 13.20 -14.97 9.07
CA PHE A 33 11.80 -15.09 9.48
C PHE A 33 11.04 -16.25 8.80
N ASN A 34 11.69 -17.40 8.60
CA ASN A 34 11.07 -18.55 7.95
C ASN A 34 10.48 -18.29 6.54
N GLY A 35 10.90 -17.21 5.88
CA GLY A 35 10.36 -16.79 4.58
C GLY A 35 9.21 -15.80 4.67
N ASP A 36 8.80 -15.40 5.87
CA ASP A 36 7.84 -14.30 6.06
C ASP A 36 8.45 -12.97 5.60
N PRO A 37 7.61 -12.00 5.18
CA PRO A 37 8.09 -10.69 4.77
C PRO A 37 8.92 -10.04 5.88
N VAL A 38 10.20 -9.81 5.62
CA VAL A 38 11.17 -9.19 6.56
C VAL A 38 10.70 -7.82 7.05
N GLN A 39 9.92 -7.11 6.22
CA GLN A 39 9.31 -5.83 6.56
C GLN A 39 8.46 -5.89 7.84
N SER A 40 7.87 -7.05 8.14
CA SER A 40 6.99 -7.23 9.30
C SER A 40 7.70 -7.02 10.65
N ILE A 41 9.03 -7.15 10.68
CA ILE A 41 9.77 -7.23 11.94
C ILE A 41 10.93 -6.21 12.01
N SER A 42 11.55 -5.83 10.89
CA SER A 42 12.73 -4.96 10.92
C SER A 42 12.60 -3.61 10.18
N PHE A 43 11.44 -3.28 9.61
CA PHE A 43 11.23 -1.96 9.02
C PHE A 43 9.89 -1.38 9.47
N GLN A 44 9.95 -0.39 10.36
CA GLN A 44 8.79 0.45 10.61
C GLN A 44 8.52 1.24 9.32
N ILE A 45 7.40 0.94 8.67
CA ILE A 45 6.87 1.78 7.60
C ILE A 45 6.83 3.22 8.16
N PRO A 46 7.42 4.21 7.49
CA PRO A 46 7.39 5.60 7.94
C PRO A 46 5.96 6.01 8.32
N GLU A 47 5.82 6.69 9.46
CA GLU A 47 4.50 7.08 9.99
C GLU A 47 3.64 7.82 8.97
N THR A 48 4.26 8.59 8.08
CA THR A 48 3.59 9.30 6.99
C THR A 48 2.93 8.36 5.98
N ILE A 49 3.62 7.29 5.59
CA ILE A 49 3.08 6.25 4.69
C ILE A 49 1.96 5.48 5.40
N MET A 50 2.15 5.18 6.69
CA MET A 50 1.13 4.50 7.48
C MET A 50 -0.12 5.37 7.67
N SER A 51 0.04 6.68 7.84
CA SER A 51 -1.05 7.66 7.90
C SER A 51 -1.87 7.65 6.62
N ILE A 52 -1.23 7.76 5.45
CA ILE A 52 -1.93 7.73 4.15
C ILE A 52 -2.73 6.44 3.97
N LYS A 53 -2.11 5.28 4.28
CA LYS A 53 -2.78 3.97 4.21
C LYS A 53 -3.98 3.90 5.15
N THR A 54 -3.80 4.32 6.40
CA THR A 54 -4.85 4.26 7.42
C THR A 54 -6.00 5.21 7.08
N SER A 55 -5.71 6.43 6.64
CA SER A 55 -6.75 7.37 6.17
C SER A 55 -7.55 6.80 5.00
N THR A 56 -6.88 6.13 4.05
CA THR A 56 -7.56 5.47 2.91
C THR A 56 -8.52 4.39 3.39
N ILE A 57 -8.08 3.53 4.32
CA ILE A 57 -8.92 2.48 4.90
C ILE A 57 -10.10 3.07 5.67
N VAL A 58 -9.87 4.08 6.51
CA VAL A 58 -10.94 4.73 7.29
C VAL A 58 -11.97 5.37 6.38
N VAL A 59 -11.54 6.11 5.35
CA VAL A 59 -12.45 6.72 4.38
C VAL A 59 -13.23 5.67 3.59
N ALA A 60 -12.59 4.56 3.20
CA ALA A 60 -13.26 3.46 2.53
C ALA A 60 -14.32 2.79 3.42
N ILE A 61 -14.01 2.57 4.71
CA ILE A 61 -14.97 2.03 5.69
C ILE A 61 -16.14 2.99 5.91
N LEU A 62 -15.88 4.30 6.01
CA LEU A 62 -16.93 5.32 6.15
C LEU A 62 -17.84 5.34 4.91
N GLU A 63 -17.26 5.36 3.71
CA GLU A 63 -18.00 5.32 2.44
C GLU A 63 -18.85 4.05 2.35
N LEU A 64 -18.27 2.89 2.67
CA LEU A 64 -18.99 1.62 2.68
C LEU A 64 -20.13 1.64 3.69
N ASN A 65 -19.90 2.13 4.91
CA ASN A 65 -20.94 2.18 5.94
C ASN A 65 -22.09 3.12 5.55
N MET A 66 -21.77 4.31 5.03
CA MET A 66 -22.76 5.34 4.66
C MET A 66 -23.58 4.97 3.41
N PHE A 67 -22.99 4.27 2.45
CA PHE A 67 -23.63 3.99 1.15
C PHE A 67 -23.88 2.50 0.85
N SER A 68 -23.60 1.61 1.82
CA SER A 68 -23.69 0.14 1.70
C SER A 68 -24.97 -0.39 1.07
N ARG A 69 -26.14 0.21 1.36
CA ARG A 69 -27.43 -0.38 1.01
C ARG A 69 -27.84 -0.22 -0.46
N ASN A 70 -27.31 0.79 -1.16
CA ASN A 70 -27.74 1.12 -2.53
C ASN A 70 -26.59 1.24 -3.55
N ARG A 71 -25.33 1.26 -3.11
CA ARG A 71 -24.17 1.55 -3.99
C ARG A 71 -23.24 0.35 -4.22
N TYR A 72 -23.22 -0.62 -3.31
CA TYR A 72 -22.27 -1.73 -3.34
C TYR A 72 -22.99 -3.07 -3.24
N ASP A 73 -22.78 -3.94 -4.23
CA ASP A 73 -23.15 -5.36 -4.20
C ASP A 73 -21.92 -6.23 -3.84
N GLY A 74 -22.04 -7.55 -3.80
CA GLY A 74 -20.96 -8.51 -3.51
C GLY A 74 -19.83 -8.54 -4.55
N GLY A 75 -19.01 -7.48 -4.60
CA GLY A 75 -17.93 -7.30 -5.55
C GLY A 75 -16.75 -6.49 -5.00
N VAL A 76 -15.74 -6.29 -5.85
CA VAL A 76 -14.55 -5.49 -5.53
C VAL A 76 -14.68 -4.12 -6.16
N TYR A 77 -14.52 -3.07 -5.36
CA TYR A 77 -14.64 -1.69 -5.79
C TYR A 77 -13.36 -0.91 -5.46
N LEU A 78 -13.10 0.12 -6.25
CA LEU A 78 -12.06 1.10 -5.98
C LEU A 78 -12.66 2.31 -5.27
N LEU A 79 -11.86 2.95 -4.41
CA LEU A 79 -12.25 4.20 -3.78
C LEU A 79 -12.43 5.29 -4.87
N PRO A 80 -13.50 6.10 -4.82
CA PRO A 80 -13.68 7.21 -5.76
C PRO A 80 -12.49 8.17 -5.78
N LYS A 81 -12.03 8.60 -6.97
CA LYS A 81 -10.88 9.50 -7.15
C LYS A 81 -10.96 10.79 -6.34
N LYS A 82 -12.15 11.36 -6.16
CA LYS A 82 -12.32 12.58 -5.34
C LYS A 82 -11.94 12.36 -3.88
N LEU A 83 -12.19 11.16 -3.33
CA LEU A 83 -11.79 10.81 -1.97
C LEU A 83 -10.28 10.55 -1.87
N ASP A 84 -9.68 9.98 -2.91
CA ASP A 84 -8.23 9.81 -3.02
C ASP A 84 -7.49 11.16 -3.08
N GLU A 85 -7.98 12.10 -3.90
CA GLU A 85 -7.49 13.48 -3.96
C GLU A 85 -7.65 14.22 -2.62
N TYR A 86 -8.74 13.97 -1.89
CA TYR A 86 -8.93 14.51 -0.55
C TYR A 86 -7.87 14.00 0.43
N ILE A 87 -7.58 12.69 0.42
CA ILE A 87 -6.54 12.08 1.25
C ILE A 87 -5.18 12.67 0.90
N ALA A 88 -4.85 12.84 -0.38
CA ALA A 88 -3.62 13.49 -0.79
C ALA A 88 -3.54 14.94 -0.26
N MET A 89 -4.63 15.71 -0.40
CA MET A 89 -4.71 17.12 -0.01
C MET A 89 -4.43 17.33 1.49
N ILE A 90 -4.99 16.49 2.37
CA ILE A 90 -4.78 16.64 3.83
C ILE A 90 -3.32 16.34 4.24
N HIS A 91 -2.61 15.48 3.50
CA HIS A 91 -1.21 15.11 3.79
C HIS A 91 -0.18 16.11 3.22
N LEU A 92 -0.56 17.01 2.30
CA LEU A 92 0.36 18.01 1.72
C LEU A 92 1.07 18.88 2.77
N LYS A 93 0.39 19.16 3.89
CA LYS A 93 0.94 19.95 5.00
C LYS A 93 2.19 19.32 5.61
N ILE A 94 2.27 17.99 5.66
CA ILE A 94 3.42 17.26 6.20
C ILE A 94 4.68 17.55 5.37
N PHE A 95 4.51 17.77 4.06
CA PHE A 95 5.60 18.02 3.13
C PHE A 95 5.88 19.51 2.91
N SER A 96 5.23 20.41 3.65
CA SER A 96 5.27 21.86 3.42
C SER A 96 4.97 22.22 1.95
N ALA A 97 4.16 21.41 1.28
CA ALA A 97 3.84 21.59 -0.13
C ALA A 97 2.70 22.60 -0.30
N SER A 98 2.83 23.46 -1.32
CA SER A 98 1.79 24.42 -1.71
C SER A 98 1.14 23.98 -3.01
N ILE A 99 -0.19 23.84 -3.01
CA ILE A 99 -0.95 23.48 -4.20
C ILE A 99 -1.38 24.73 -4.96
N THR A 100 -1.15 24.74 -6.27
CA THR A 100 -1.64 25.80 -7.15
C THR A 100 -3.15 25.66 -7.36
N LYS A 101 -3.88 26.76 -7.22
CA LYS A 101 -5.30 26.82 -7.60
C LYS A 101 -5.41 27.21 -9.08
N LEU A 102 -6.13 26.41 -9.85
CA LEU A 102 -6.41 26.69 -11.25
C LEU A 102 -7.32 27.93 -11.38
N LYS A 103 -7.03 28.78 -12.37
CA LYS A 103 -7.88 29.89 -12.77
C LYS A 103 -9.09 29.38 -13.55
N ASP A 104 -10.16 30.15 -13.57
CA ASP A 104 -11.42 29.72 -14.21
C ASP A 104 -11.24 29.46 -15.73
N GLU A 105 -10.42 30.26 -16.43
CA GLU A 105 -10.05 30.02 -17.84
C GLU A 105 -9.34 28.66 -18.05
N GLN A 106 -8.48 28.25 -17.10
CA GLN A 106 -7.76 26.97 -17.18
C GLN A 106 -8.70 25.79 -16.93
N ILE A 107 -9.67 25.97 -16.04
CA ILE A 107 -10.68 24.96 -15.71
C ILE A 107 -11.57 24.72 -16.91
N GLU A 108 -12.05 25.79 -17.55
CA GLU A 108 -12.83 25.73 -18.78
C GLU A 108 -12.04 25.07 -19.91
N PHE A 109 -10.78 25.47 -20.11
CA PHE A 109 -9.90 24.87 -21.11
C PHE A 109 -9.68 23.36 -20.91
N LEU A 110 -9.50 22.92 -19.66
CA LEU A 110 -9.29 21.51 -19.33
C LEU A 110 -10.60 20.70 -19.27
N GLY A 111 -11.76 21.35 -19.21
CA GLY A 111 -13.06 20.69 -19.07
C GLY A 111 -13.21 19.91 -17.76
N ILE A 112 -12.59 20.40 -16.68
CA ILE A 112 -12.64 19.75 -15.34
C ILE A 112 -13.36 20.62 -14.32
N SER A 113 -13.67 20.07 -13.14
CA SER A 113 -14.21 20.85 -12.03
C SER A 113 -13.10 21.55 -11.23
N LYS A 114 -13.41 22.71 -10.64
CA LYS A 114 -12.51 23.45 -9.73
C LYS A 114 -12.09 22.63 -8.50
N GLU A 115 -12.95 21.69 -8.09
CA GLU A 115 -12.75 20.82 -6.93
C GLU A 115 -12.36 19.39 -7.31
N GLY A 116 -12.02 19.17 -8.59
CA GLY A 116 -11.74 17.84 -9.12
C GLY A 116 -12.98 16.96 -9.32
N PRO A 117 -12.79 15.69 -9.71
CA PRO A 117 -11.50 15.03 -9.90
C PRO A 117 -10.67 15.66 -11.03
N PHE A 118 -9.38 15.84 -10.81
CA PHE A 118 -8.45 16.52 -11.73
C PHE A 118 -7.91 15.58 -12.82
N LYS A 119 -8.23 14.29 -12.75
CA LYS A 119 -7.81 13.25 -13.70
C LYS A 119 -8.95 12.26 -13.97
N SER A 120 -8.94 11.67 -15.16
CA SER A 120 -9.91 10.65 -15.58
C SER A 120 -9.71 9.34 -14.82
N GLN A 121 -10.73 8.48 -14.80
CA GLN A 121 -10.71 7.20 -14.07
C GLN A 121 -9.58 6.26 -14.52
N HIS A 122 -9.18 6.31 -15.79
CA HIS A 122 -8.11 5.46 -16.34
C HIS A 122 -6.70 6.02 -16.15
N TYR A 123 -6.56 7.19 -15.52
CA TYR A 123 -5.26 7.74 -15.19
C TYR A 123 -4.55 6.85 -14.16
N ARG A 124 -3.27 6.51 -14.42
CA ARG A 124 -2.50 5.47 -13.70
C ARG A 124 -1.99 5.90 -12.33
N TYR A 125 -2.29 7.12 -11.93
CA TYR A 125 -1.95 7.70 -10.63
C TYR A 125 -3.15 8.48 -10.07
#